data_AF-A0AAP8LA56-F1
#
_entry.id   AF-A0AAP8LA56-F1
#
_cell.length_a   1.000
_cell.length_b   1.000
_cell.length_c   1.000
_cell.angle_alpha   90.00
_cell.angle_beta   90.00
_cell.angle_gamma   90.00
#
_symmetry.space_group_name_H-M   'P 1'
#
loop_
_entity.id
_entity.type
_entity.pdbx_description
1 polymer ?
#
loop_
_entity_poly.entity_id
_entity_poly.type
_entity_poly.pdbx_seq_one_letter_code
_entity_poly.pdbx_strand_id
1 'polypeptide(L)'
;AYTHVVPRFARTGVSNFFSNLRAPVTITNQLLQGRGADAWDTLGRFLMNSTLGIGGLFDPASNAMVPNRKEDFGQTLGAWGWRRSRYVELPFFGPRTVRDVF
;
A
#
# COMPACT_ATOMS: atom_id res chain seq x y z
N ALA A 1 5.80 7.57 23.97
CA ALA A 1 5.13 6.41 24.62
C ALA A 1 5.20 5.14 23.77
N TYR A 2 4.65 5.10 22.54
CA TYR A 2 4.57 3.87 21.71
C TYR A 2 5.91 3.17 21.40
N THR A 3 6.98 3.94 21.15
CA THR A 3 8.31 3.41 20.81
C THR A 3 9.07 2.81 22.00
N HIS A 4 8.71 3.16 23.24
CA HIS A 4 9.38 2.69 24.46
C HIS A 4 8.79 1.40 25.02
N VAL A 5 7.52 1.11 24.74
CA VAL A 5 6.79 -0.02 25.35
C VAL A 5 6.66 -1.20 24.38
N VAL A 6 6.62 -0.93 23.06
CA VAL A 6 6.44 -1.99 22.06
C VAL A 6 7.79 -2.37 21.45
N PRO A 7 8.21 -3.65 21.52
CA PRO A 7 9.40 -4.16 20.85
C PRO A 7 9.40 -3.84 19.36
N ARG A 8 10.58 -3.62 18.77
CA ARG A 8 10.71 -3.26 17.35
C ARG A 8 10.06 -4.28 16.42
N PHE A 9 10.19 -5.58 16.71
CA PHE A 9 9.58 -6.65 15.89
C PHE A 9 8.06 -6.56 15.85
N ALA A 10 7.41 -6.27 16.98
CA ALA A 10 5.96 -6.15 17.05
C ALA A 10 5.47 -4.89 16.30
N ARG A 11 6.20 -3.77 16.41
CA ARG A 11 5.89 -2.55 15.64
C ARG A 11 5.98 -2.78 14.12
N THR A 12 7.05 -3.43 13.67
CA THR A 12 7.24 -3.76 12.26
C THR A 12 6.18 -4.75 11.79
N GLY A 13 5.88 -5.77 12.60
CA GLY A 13 4.88 -6.78 12.22
C GLY A 13 3.49 -6.21 12.06
N VAL A 14 3.06 -5.33 12.96
CA VAL A 14 1.78 -4.60 12.83
C VAL A 14 1.78 -3.73 11.56
N SER A 15 2.86 -3.02 11.28
CA SER A 15 2.99 -2.21 10.06
C SER A 15 2.91 -3.06 8.79
N ASN A 16 3.56 -4.23 8.78
CA ASN A 16 3.52 -5.18 7.66
C ASN A 16 2.12 -5.73 7.46
N PHE A 17 1.44 -6.10 8.56
CA PHE A 17 0.09 -6.63 8.52
C PHE A 17 -0.89 -5.65 7.88
N PHE A 18 -0.90 -4.39 8.34
CA PHE A 18 -1.75 -3.35 7.74
C PHE A 18 -1.34 -3.01 6.31
N SER A 19 -0.06 -3.12 5.96
CA SER A 19 0.37 -2.95 4.57
C SER A 19 -0.12 -4.10 3.68
N ASN A 20 -0.14 -5.33 4.19
CA ASN A 20 -0.63 -6.52 3.49
C ASN A 20 -2.15 -6.45 3.27
N LEU A 21 -2.91 -5.98 4.26
CA LEU A 21 -4.36 -5.78 4.15
C LEU A 21 -4.77 -4.75 3.09
N ARG A 22 -3.88 -3.82 2.73
CA ARG A 22 -4.12 -2.84 1.66
C ARG A 22 -3.81 -3.39 0.26
N ALA A 23 -3.16 -4.55 0.16
CA ALA A 23 -2.77 -5.12 -1.13
C ALA A 23 -3.96 -5.35 -2.08
N PRO A 24 -5.15 -5.83 -1.67
CA PRO A 24 -6.29 -5.97 -2.57
C PRO A 24 -6.71 -4.66 -3.24
N VAL A 25 -6.72 -3.56 -2.48
CA VAL A 25 -7.04 -2.22 -3.00
C VAL A 25 -5.99 -1.76 -4.00
N THR A 26 -4.71 -2.01 -3.70
CA THR A 26 -3.61 -1.72 -4.63
C THR A 26 -3.70 -2.54 -5.92
N ILE A 27 -4.01 -3.84 -5.82
CA ILE A 27 -4.20 -4.72 -6.99
C ILE A 27 -5.34 -4.19 -7.86
N THR A 28 -6.49 -3.85 -7.28
CA THR A 28 -7.61 -3.28 -8.02
C THR A 28 -7.21 -1.99 -8.73
N ASN A 29 -6.52 -1.08 -8.06
CA ASN A 29 -6.06 0.17 -8.68
C ASN A 29 -5.03 -0.06 -9.79
N GLN A 30 -4.08 -0.97 -9.60
CA GLN A 30 -3.12 -1.35 -10.64
C GLN A 30 -3.82 -1.90 -11.89
N LEU A 31 -4.84 -2.74 -11.70
CA LEU A 31 -5.66 -3.24 -12.81
C LEU A 31 -6.44 -2.11 -13.51
N LEU A 32 -7.07 -1.21 -12.75
CA LEU A 32 -7.78 -0.05 -13.30
C LEU A 32 -6.84 0.92 -14.06
N GLN A 33 -5.58 0.98 -13.64
CA GLN A 33 -4.52 1.75 -14.32
C GLN A 33 -3.89 1.01 -15.52
N GLY A 34 -4.30 -0.24 -15.80
CA GLY A 34 -3.74 -1.06 -16.88
C GLY A 34 -2.36 -1.66 -16.59
N ARG A 35 -1.90 -1.64 -15.32
CA ARG A 35 -0.59 -2.12 -14.89
C ARG A 35 -0.65 -3.58 -14.43
N GLY A 36 -0.91 -4.48 -15.38
CA GLY A 36 -1.07 -5.93 -15.09
C GLY A 36 0.16 -6.57 -14.44
N ALA A 37 1.38 -6.21 -14.86
CA ALA A 37 2.61 -6.72 -14.26
C ALA A 37 2.75 -6.33 -12.78
N ASP A 38 2.47 -5.06 -12.46
CA ASP A 38 2.51 -4.56 -11.09
C ASP A 38 1.44 -5.24 -10.21
N ALA A 39 0.27 -5.53 -10.78
CA ALA A 39 -0.80 -6.29 -10.10
C ALA A 39 -0.37 -7.72 -9.77
N TRP A 40 0.34 -8.39 -10.67
CA TRP A 40 0.89 -9.73 -10.44
C TRP A 40 1.95 -9.75 -9.34
N ASP A 41 2.87 -8.79 -9.35
CA ASP A 41 3.87 -8.66 -8.28
C ASP A 41 3.19 -8.44 -6.93
N THR A 42 2.19 -7.55 -6.87
CA THR A 42 1.47 -7.23 -5.63
C THR A 42 0.64 -8.41 -5.14
N LEU A 43 0.01 -9.18 -6.04
CA LEU A 43 -0.64 -10.45 -5.72
C LEU A 43 0.34 -11.46 -5.14
N GLY A 44 1.50 -11.64 -5.76
CA GLY A 44 2.57 -12.52 -5.27
C GLY A 44 3.00 -12.14 -3.86
N ARG A 45 3.23 -10.84 -3.61
CA ARG A 45 3.55 -10.33 -2.27
C ARG A 45 2.45 -10.63 -1.26
N PHE A 46 1.19 -10.37 -1.62
CA PHE A 46 0.05 -10.64 -0.74
C PHE A 46 -0.06 -12.11 -0.36
N LEU A 47 0.08 -13.01 -1.32
CA LEU A 47 0.00 -14.45 -1.09
C LEU A 47 1.18 -14.94 -0.23
N MET A 48 2.41 -14.55 -0.58
CA MET A 48 3.61 -14.93 0.19
C MET A 48 3.56 -14.41 1.62
N ASN A 49 3.20 -13.14 1.81
CA ASN A 49 3.15 -12.54 3.14
C ASN A 49 1.99 -13.12 3.96
N SER A 50 0.85 -13.43 3.35
CA SER A 50 -0.29 -14.04 4.07
C SER A 50 -0.02 -15.50 4.45
N THR A 51 0.66 -16.26 3.59
CA THR A 51 0.94 -17.70 3.83
C THR A 51 2.20 -17.92 4.65
N LEU A 52 3.35 -17.49 4.14
CA LEU A 52 4.67 -17.68 4.77
C LEU A 52 4.96 -16.62 5.84
N GLY A 53 4.35 -15.44 5.72
CA GLY A 53 4.54 -14.34 6.65
C GLY A 53 3.57 -14.30 7.83
N ILE A 54 2.85 -15.41 8.10
CA ILE A 54 1.87 -15.53 9.19
C ILE A 54 0.83 -14.39 9.10
N GLY A 55 0.02 -14.41 8.04
CA GLY A 55 -1.02 -13.39 7.82
C GLY A 55 -0.50 -11.99 7.45
N GLY A 56 0.78 -11.85 7.13
CA GLY A 56 1.42 -10.58 6.79
C GLY A 56 2.14 -9.88 7.94
N LEU A 57 2.31 -10.54 9.08
CA LEU A 57 3.16 -10.04 10.18
C LEU A 57 4.63 -10.00 9.76
N PHE A 58 5.07 -10.99 8.98
CA PHE A 58 6.41 -11.01 8.37
C PHE A 58 6.31 -10.71 6.87
N ASP A 59 7.40 -10.19 6.30
CA ASP A 59 7.47 -9.77 4.90
C ASP A 59 8.53 -10.60 4.12
N PRO A 60 8.31 -11.92 3.94
CA PRO A 60 9.20 -12.76 3.14
C PRO A 60 9.28 -12.33 1.68
N ALA A 61 8.25 -11.65 1.15
CA ALA A 61 8.27 -11.20 -0.24
C ALA A 61 9.33 -10.11 -0.51
N SER A 62 9.65 -9.27 0.48
CA SER A 62 10.80 -8.35 0.37
C SER A 62 12.14 -9.07 0.36
N ASN A 63 12.28 -10.17 1.12
CA ASN A 63 13.48 -11.00 1.07
C ASN A 63 13.65 -11.72 -0.28
N ALA A 64 12.52 -12.05 -0.93
CA ALA A 64 12.49 -12.59 -2.29
C ALA A 64 12.63 -11.53 -3.40
N MET A 65 12.95 -10.27 -3.04
CA MET A 65 13.14 -9.14 -3.96
C MET A 65 11.94 -8.82 -4.86
N VAL A 66 10.72 -9.20 -4.45
CA VAL A 66 9.51 -8.84 -5.21
C VAL A 66 9.28 -7.33 -5.08
N PRO A 67 9.04 -6.56 -6.15
CA PRO A 67 8.83 -5.11 -6.04
C PRO A 67 7.61 -4.74 -5.19
N ASN A 68 7.77 -3.83 -4.22
CA ASN A 68 6.65 -3.30 -3.44
C ASN A 68 6.14 -2.00 -4.06
N ARG A 69 4.94 -2.02 -4.65
CA ARG A 69 4.27 -0.84 -5.19
C ARG A 69 2.97 -0.61 -4.45
N LYS A 70 2.63 0.65 -4.21
CA LYS A 70 1.37 1.06 -3.58
C LYS A 70 0.65 1.97 -4.54
N GLU A 71 -0.58 1.61 -4.84
CA GLU A 71 -1.46 2.36 -5.70
C GLU A 71 -2.78 2.63 -4.97
N ASP A 72 -3.26 3.86 -5.08
CA ASP A 72 -4.55 4.31 -4.56
C ASP A 72 -5.48 4.80 -5.67
N PHE A 73 -6.72 5.11 -5.29
CA PHE A 73 -7.74 5.53 -6.25
C PHE A 73 -7.45 6.90 -6.84
N GLY A 74 -6.83 7.80 -6.07
CA GLY A 74 -6.38 9.09 -6.58
C GLY A 74 -5.39 8.94 -7.73
N GLN A 75 -4.42 8.04 -7.63
CA GLN A 75 -3.49 7.72 -8.72
C GLN A 75 -4.20 7.14 -9.93
N THR A 76 -5.21 6.28 -9.73
CA THR A 76 -6.06 5.75 -10.80
C THR A 76 -6.79 6.86 -11.57
N LEU A 77 -7.43 7.79 -10.86
CA LEU A 77 -8.06 8.96 -11.47
C LEU A 77 -7.05 9.85 -12.21
N GLY A 78 -5.81 9.91 -11.71
CA GLY A 78 -4.70 10.56 -12.40
C GLY A 78 -4.37 9.91 -13.74
N ALA A 79 -4.30 8.58 -13.78
CA ALA A 79 -4.07 7.80 -15.00
C ALA A 79 -5.22 7.98 -16.01
N TRP A 80 -6.46 8.15 -15.54
CA TRP A 80 -7.64 8.37 -16.38
C TRP A 80 -7.84 9.81 -16.85
N GLY A 81 -6.90 10.72 -16.55
CA GLY A 81 -6.87 12.07 -17.12
C GLY A 81 -7.07 13.21 -16.13
N TRP A 82 -7.40 12.94 -14.86
CA TRP A 82 -7.45 13.98 -13.83
C TRP A 82 -6.04 14.31 -13.31
N ARG A 83 -5.20 14.83 -14.21
CA ARG A 83 -3.78 15.12 -13.98
C ARG A 83 -3.54 16.39 -13.15
N ARG A 84 -4.47 17.36 -13.22
CA ARG A 84 -4.43 18.61 -12.46
C ARG A 84 -5.51 18.57 -11.38
N SER A 85 -5.17 18.09 -10.19
CA SER A 85 -6.03 18.18 -9.02
C SER A 85 -5.66 19.42 -8.19
N ARG A 86 -6.65 20.03 -7.53
CA ARG A 86 -6.43 21.20 -6.68
C ARG A 86 -5.77 20.77 -5.39
N TYR A 87 -4.80 21.56 -4.94
CA TYR A 87 -4.21 21.40 -3.62
C TYR A 87 -5.23 21.76 -2.54
N VAL A 88 -5.24 20.98 -1.46
CA VAL A 88 -6.05 21.22 -0.26
C VAL A 88 -5.24 20.87 0.97
N GLU A 89 -5.33 21.71 1.99
CA GLU A 89 -4.74 21.42 3.30
C GLU A 89 -5.84 20.95 4.24
N LEU A 90 -5.71 19.72 4.73
CA LEU A 90 -6.71 19.13 5.63
C LEU A 90 -6.24 19.26 7.08
N PRO A 91 -7.09 19.80 7.99
CA PRO A 91 -6.79 19.82 9.42
C PRO A 91 -6.41 18.40 9.90
N PHE A 92 -5.32 18.28 10.66
CA PHE A 92 -4.76 17.02 11.20
C PHE A 92 -4.13 16.04 10.18
N PHE A 93 -4.46 16.11 8.88
CA PHE A 93 -3.97 15.17 7.86
C PHE A 93 -2.88 15.75 6.94
N GLY A 94 -2.71 17.07 6.95
CA GLY A 94 -1.64 17.76 6.22
C GLY A 94 -1.97 18.03 4.74
N PRO A 95 -0.93 18.37 3.94
CA PRO A 95 -1.08 18.75 2.54
C PRO A 95 -1.50 17.57 1.65
N ARG A 96 -2.57 17.71 0.88
CA ARG A 96 -3.04 16.71 -0.10
C ARG A 96 -3.58 17.39 -1.37
N THR A 97 -3.93 16.59 -2.37
CA THR A 97 -4.79 17.06 -3.47
C THR A 97 -6.19 16.53 -3.27
N VAL A 98 -7.22 17.23 -3.77
CA VAL A 98 -8.63 16.81 -3.68
C VAL A 98 -8.82 15.37 -4.19
N ARG A 99 -8.00 14.96 -5.17
CA ARG A 99 -8.07 13.64 -5.79
C ARG A 99 -7.49 12.55 -4.88
N ASP A 100 -6.42 12.84 -4.14
CA ASP A 100 -5.73 11.87 -3.28
C ASP A 100 -6.33 11.80 -1.85
N VAL A 101 -7.52 12.40 -1.68
CA VAL A 101 -8.37 12.23 -0.49
C VAL A 101 -9.29 11.01 -0.61
N PHE A 102 -9.53 10.54 -1.84
CA PHE A 102 -10.39 9.41 -2.16
C PHE A 102 -9.63 8.09 -2.28
#